data_AF-A0A7J4TU27-F1
#
_entry.id   AF-A0A7J4TU27-F1
#
_cell.length_a   1.000
_cell.length_b   1.000
_cell.length_c   1.000
_cell.angle_alpha   90.00
_cell.angle_beta   90.00
_cell.angle_gamma   90.00
#
_symmetry.space_group_name_H-M   'P 1'
#
loop_
_entity.id
_entity.type
_entity.pdbx_description
1 polymer ?
#
loop_
_entity_poly.entity_id
_entity_poly.type
_entity_poly.pdbx_seq_one_letter_code
_entity_poly.pdbx_strand_id
1 'polypeptide(L)'
;PNAENAISTLKVAEQKLAEFDCKIEQVNTDRGSAFVSNNEEETSKFQHYCQSKGIRVIPSQIKNPQTNGKVERLWQESFQANHW
;
A
#
# COMPACT_ATOMS: atom_id res chain seq x y z
N PRO A 1 7.33 8.84 -3.50
CA PRO A 1 6.07 8.79 -2.72
C PRO A 1 6.28 9.38 -1.31
N ASN A 2 5.32 10.14 -0.79
CA ASN A 2 5.30 10.57 0.61
C ASN A 2 4.06 9.97 1.30
N ALA A 3 4.01 10.02 2.64
CA ALA A 3 2.93 9.41 3.40
C ALA A 3 1.54 9.97 3.04
N GLU A 4 1.44 11.26 2.71
CA GLU A 4 0.18 11.91 2.35
C GLU A 4 -0.35 11.42 1.01
N ASN A 5 0.51 11.27 0.01
CA ASN A 5 0.14 10.69 -1.27
C ASN A 5 -0.29 9.24 -1.11
N ALA A 6 0.42 8.46 -0.28
CA ALA A 6 0.05 7.08 0.00
C ALA A 6 -1.34 6.95 0.66
N ILE A 7 -1.65 7.83 1.63
CA ILE A 7 -2.98 7.89 2.26
C ILE A 7 -4.04 8.30 1.24
N SER A 8 -3.76 9.29 0.38
CA SER A 8 -4.68 9.74 -0.65
C SER A 8 -5.02 8.61 -1.64
N THR A 9 -4.00 7.88 -2.10
CA THR A 9 -4.20 6.70 -2.96
C THR A 9 -5.03 5.62 -2.26
N LEU A 10 -4.76 5.34 -0.97
CA LEU A 10 -5.51 4.35 -0.22
C LEU A 10 -6.99 4.75 -0.07
N LYS A 11 -7.28 6.04 0.20
CA LYS A 11 -8.65 6.56 0.27
C LYS A 11 -9.42 6.38 -1.03
N VAL A 12 -8.77 6.63 -2.17
CA VAL A 12 -9.39 6.40 -3.49
C VAL A 12 -9.71 4.92 -3.69
N ALA A 13 -8.83 4.02 -3.25
CA ALA A 13 -9.08 2.58 -3.31
C ALA A 13 -10.24 2.16 -2.40
N GLU A 14 -10.29 2.66 -1.16
CA GLU A 14 -11.40 2.41 -0.23
C GLU A 14 -12.75 2.89 -0.82
N GLN A 15 -12.78 4.08 -1.42
CA GLN A 15 -13.99 4.63 -2.05
C GLN A 15 -14.49 3.73 -3.18
N LYS A 16 -13.58 3.28 -4.06
CA LYS A 16 -13.93 2.38 -5.15
C LYS A 16 -14.42 1.03 -4.65
N LEU A 17 -13.82 0.48 -3.59
CA LEU A 17 -14.23 -0.81 -3.03
C LEU A 17 -15.58 -0.72 -2.32
N ALA A 18 -15.92 0.43 -1.73
CA ALA A 18 -17.23 0.65 -1.13
C ALA A 18 -18.38 0.52 -2.14
N GLU A 19 -18.14 0.81 -3.44
CA GLU A 19 -19.11 0.57 -4.52
C GLU A 19 -19.46 -0.92 -4.69
N PHE A 20 -18.60 -1.82 -4.20
CA PHE A 20 -18.76 -3.28 -4.25
C PHE A 20 -19.06 -3.91 -2.88
N ASP A 21 -19.45 -3.11 -1.88
CA ASP A 21 -19.61 -3.56 -0.48
C ASP A 21 -18.36 -4.27 0.08
N CYS A 22 -17.19 -3.90 -0.44
CA CYS A 22 -15.89 -4.44 -0.06
C CYS A 22 -15.14 -3.46 0.84
N LYS A 23 -14.29 -3.99 1.72
CA LYS A 23 -13.37 -3.19 2.53
C LYS A 23 -11.95 -3.72 2.42
N ILE A 24 -10.98 -2.83 2.62
CA ILE A 24 -9.57 -3.21 2.71
C ILE A 24 -9.30 -3.68 4.13
N GLU A 25 -8.84 -4.92 4.29
CA GLU A 25 -8.46 -5.44 5.61
C GLU A 25 -6.95 -5.36 5.85
N GLN A 26 -6.16 -5.48 4.78
CA GLN A 26 -4.71 -5.55 4.85
C GLN A 26 -4.08 -4.83 3.66
N VAL A 27 -2.93 -4.21 3.89
CA VAL A 27 -2.12 -3.58 2.85
C VAL A 27 -0.69 -4.08 2.95
N ASN A 28 -0.15 -4.56 1.83
CA ASN A 28 1.27 -4.86 1.71
C ASN A 28 2.01 -3.60 1.24
N THR A 29 3.09 -3.24 1.94
CA THR A 29 3.90 -2.07 1.60
C THR A 29 5.37 -2.42 1.59
N ASP A 30 6.19 -1.62 0.90
CA ASP A 30 7.63 -1.62 1.17
C ASP A 30 7.93 -1.02 2.58
N ARG A 31 9.21 -1.04 2.95
CA ARG A 31 9.74 -0.46 4.19
C ARG A 31 10.19 1.00 4.02
N GLY A 32 9.76 1.68 2.95
CA GLY A 32 10.09 3.07 2.68
C GLY A 32 9.51 4.00 3.73
N SER A 33 10.15 5.15 3.91
CA SER A 33 9.80 6.16 4.91
C SER A 33 8.39 6.74 4.79
N ALA A 34 7.74 6.58 3.63
CA ALA A 34 6.34 6.93 3.42
C ALA A 34 5.37 6.01 4.17
N PHE A 35 5.77 4.76 4.43
CA PHE A 35 4.92 3.71 5.01
C PHE A 35 5.40 3.27 6.39
N VAL A 36 6.70 3.28 6.64
CA VAL A 36 7.31 2.84 7.90
C VAL A 36 8.19 3.96 8.44
N SER A 37 8.15 4.22 9.75
CA SER A 37 9.10 5.17 10.35
C SER A 37 10.50 4.53 10.45
N ASN A 38 11.54 5.34 10.32
CA ASN A 38 12.91 4.90 10.60
C ASN A 38 13.18 4.77 12.11
N ASN A 39 12.34 5.38 12.96
CA ASN A 39 12.40 5.25 14.41
C ASN A 39 11.45 4.13 14.84
N GLU A 40 11.96 3.11 15.52
CA GLU A 40 11.17 1.96 15.98
C GLU A 40 10.05 2.36 16.97
N GLU A 41 10.18 3.52 17.61
CA GLU A 41 9.21 4.07 18.56
C GLU A 41 8.12 4.94 17.91
N GLU A 42 8.26 5.29 16.62
CA GLU A 42 7.31 6.15 15.92
C GLU A 42 6.56 5.40 14.81
N THR A 43 5.26 5.62 14.69
CA THR A 43 4.49 5.16 13.54
C THR A 43 4.46 6.22 12.46
N SER A 44 4.60 5.83 11.18
CA SER A 44 4.41 6.76 10.08
C SER A 44 2.97 7.31 10.06
N LYS A 45 2.76 8.51 9.47
CA LYS A 45 1.40 9.04 9.23
C LYS A 45 0.50 8.02 8.53
N PHE A 46 1.07 7.24 7.61
CA PHE A 46 0.35 6.19 6.88
C PHE A 46 -0.06 5.03 7.79
N GLN A 47 0.84 4.56 8.66
CA GLN A 47 0.51 3.52 9.65
C GLN A 47 -0.57 3.99 10.61
N HIS A 48 -0.49 5.23 11.08
CA HIS A 48 -1.51 5.81 11.95
C HIS A 48 -2.88 5.85 11.27
N TYR A 49 -2.91 6.25 9.98
CA TYR A 49 -4.14 6.20 9.19
C TYR A 49 -4.70 4.77 9.09
N CYS A 50 -3.87 3.79 8.74
CA CYS A 50 -4.30 2.39 8.62
C CYS A 50 -4.83 1.84 9.95
N GLN A 51 -4.13 2.11 11.06
CA GLN A 51 -4.57 1.72 12.40
C GLN A 51 -5.93 2.34 12.77
N SER A 52 -6.14 3.62 12.46
CA SER A 52 -7.42 4.31 12.69
C SER A 52 -8.60 3.68 11.94
N LYS A 53 -8.31 2.94 10.86
CA LYS A 53 -9.28 2.24 10.01
C LYS A 53 -9.37 0.74 10.29
N GLY A 54 -8.56 0.21 11.21
CA GLY A 54 -8.47 -1.23 11.46
C GLY A 54 -7.75 -2.02 10.33
N ILE A 55 -7.00 -1.33 9.48
CA ILE A 55 -6.26 -1.93 8.35
C ILE A 55 -4.89 -2.40 8.85
N ARG A 56 -4.55 -3.66 8.59
CA ARG A 56 -3.23 -4.23 8.95
C ARG A 56 -2.19 -3.92 7.88
N VAL A 57 -1.11 -3.25 8.26
CA VAL A 57 0.06 -3.04 7.39
C VAL A 57 0.99 -4.24 7.47
N ILE A 58 1.32 -4.85 6.32
CA ILE A 58 2.21 -6.01 6.19
C ILE A 58 3.45 -5.58 5.39
N PRO A 59 4.54 -5.14 6.05
CA PRO A 59 5.73 -4.70 5.35
C PRO A 59 6.48 -5.88 4.69
N SER A 60 6.79 -5.74 3.41
CA SER A 60 7.53 -6.73 2.62
C SER A 60 8.92 -7.00 3.20
N GLN A 61 9.30 -8.29 3.27
CA GLN A 61 10.55 -8.74 3.89
C GLN A 61 11.80 -8.12 3.24
N ILE A 62 12.76 -7.71 4.07
CA ILE A 62 14.01 -7.04 3.66
C ILE A 62 14.81 -7.85 2.63
N LYS A 63 14.77 -9.19 2.72
CA LYS A 63 15.55 -10.10 1.85
C LYS A 63 14.71 -10.80 0.76
N ASN A 64 13.45 -10.41 0.59
CA ASN A 64 12.60 -10.95 -0.47
C ASN A 64 11.92 -9.83 -1.28
N PRO A 65 12.69 -9.03 -2.04
CA PRO A 65 12.17 -7.95 -2.87
C PRO A 65 11.25 -8.45 -4.00
N GLN A 66 11.24 -9.76 -4.29
CA GLN A 66 10.43 -10.35 -5.36
C GLN A 66 8.93 -10.20 -5.13
N THR A 67 8.45 -10.05 -3.88
CA THR A 67 7.01 -9.88 -3.62
C THR A 67 6.47 -8.61 -4.28
N ASN A 68 7.16 -7.48 -4.12
CA ASN A 68 6.77 -6.22 -4.76
C ASN A 68 7.10 -6.25 -6.25
N GLY A 69 8.23 -6.84 -6.64
CA GLY A 69 8.63 -6.97 -8.04
C GLY A 69 7.64 -7.79 -8.90
N LYS A 70 6.95 -8.79 -8.31
CA LYS A 70 5.87 -9.52 -9.01
C LYS A 70 4.65 -8.65 -9.27
N VAL A 71 4.27 -7.80 -8.31
CA VAL A 71 3.15 -6.87 -8.46
C VAL A 71 3.50 -5.79 -9.49
N GLU A 72 4.71 -5.24 -9.44
CA GLU A 72 5.21 -4.28 -10.44
C GLU A 72 5.20 -4.89 -11.84
N ARG A 73 5.68 -6.12 -11.99
CA ARG A 73 5.66 -6.84 -13.27
C ARG A 73 4.24 -7.10 -13.76
N LEU A 74 3.34 -7.56 -12.90
CA LEU A 74 1.94 -7.79 -13.25
C LEU A 74 1.28 -6.49 -13.75
N TRP A 75 1.54 -5.35 -13.10
CA TRP A 75 1.05 -4.07 -13.57
C TRP A 75 1.66 -3.68 -14.91
N GLN A 76 2.97 -3.79 -15.09
CA GLN A 76 3.61 -3.50 -16.38
C GLN A 76 2.99 -4.32 -17.52
N GLU A 77 2.81 -5.62 -17.33
CA GLU A 77 2.19 -6.50 -18.33
C GLU A 77 0.71 -6.13 -18.57
N SER A 78 -0.06 -5.84 -17.51
CA SER A 78 -1.48 -5.48 -17.61
C SER A 78 -1.71 -4.12 -18.25
N PHE A 79 -0.88 -3.11 -17.97
CA PHE A 79 -0.99 -1.78 -18.57
C PHE A 79 -0.51 -1.79 -20.04
N GLN A 80 0.52 -2.57 -20.37
CA GLN A 80 0.95 -2.73 -21.77
C GLN A 80 -0.07 -3.50 -22.61
N ALA A 81 -0.75 -4.51 -22.04
CA ALA A 81 -1.77 -5.27 -22.75
C ALA A 81 -3.09 -4.49 -23.00
N ASN A 82 -3.33 -3.39 -22.27
CA ASN A 82 -4.50 -2.52 -22.42
C ASN A 82 -4.26 -1.30 -23.33
N HIS A 83 -3.07 -1.18 -23.92
CA HIS A 83 -2.77 -0.23 -25.01
C HIS A 83 -2.83 -0.98 -26.35
N TRP A 84 -4.04 -1.08 -26.92
CA TRP A 84 -4.26 -1.34 -28.35
C TRP A 84 -4.77 -0.06 -29.00
#